data_AF-A0A3C1W6X6-F1
#
_entry.id   AF-A0A3C1W6X6-F1
#
_cell.length_a   1.000
_cell.length_b   1.000
_cell.length_c   1.000
_cell.angle_alpha   90.00
_cell.angle_beta   90.00
_cell.angle_gamma   90.00
#
_symmetry.space_group_name_H-M   'P 1'
#
loop_
_entity.id
_entity.type
_entity.pdbx_description
1 polymer ?
#
loop_
_entity_poly.entity_id
_entity_poly.type
_entity_poly.pdbx_seq_one_letter_code
_entity_poly.pdbx_strand_id
1 'polypeptide(L)' 'FFRLGHIPGAFNLPLKTFDTEVHSFLQYLEEARSSGKKVVIYCADKDCPDSLTTARKLARLGYSTSVYRGGWKEWRSAGL' A
#
# COMPACT_ATOMS: atom_id res chain seq x y z
N PHE A 1 11.76 3.02 5.05
CA PHE A 1 11.22 4.08 5.92
C PHE A 1 10.22 3.55 6.94
N PHE A 2 9.44 2.50 6.65
CA PHE A 2 8.37 2.01 7.52
C PHE A 2 8.70 1.88 9.03
N ARG A 3 9.86 1.29 9.39
CA ARG A 3 10.31 1.19 10.79
C ARG A 3 10.65 2.53 11.46
N LEU A 4 10.98 3.55 10.67
CA LEU A 4 11.24 4.92 11.14
C LEU A 4 9.95 5.75 11.28
N GLY A 5 8.84 5.26 10.71
CA GLY A 5 7.56 5.95 10.65
C GLY A 5 6.74 5.49 9.45
N HIS A 6 5.43 5.40 9.64
CA HIS A 6 4.45 5.00 8.63
C HIS A 6 3.07 5.55 9.00
N ILE A 7 2.16 5.60 8.03
CA ILE A 7 0.77 5.97 8.25
C ILE A 7 0.14 4.99 9.25
N PRO A 8 -0.52 5.45 10.34
CA PRO A 8 -1.12 4.55 11.33
C PRO A 8 -2.05 3.51 10.71
N GLY A 9 -1.90 2.25 11.12
CA GLY A 9 -2.68 1.13 10.58
C GLY A 9 -2.20 0.61 9.21
N ALA A 10 -1.15 1.19 8.62
CA ALA A 10 -0.58 0.67 7.39
C ALA A 10 0.18 -0.65 7.62
N PHE A 11 0.13 -1.51 6.61
CA PHE A 11 0.94 -2.72 6.55
C PHE A 11 2.20 -2.50 5.71
N ASN A 12 3.29 -3.17 6.07
CA ASN A 12 4.54 -3.13 5.30
C ASN A 12 4.58 -4.26 4.27
N LEU A 13 4.36 -3.93 3.00
CA LEU A 13 4.50 -4.85 1.85
C LEU A 13 5.48 -4.24 0.82
N PRO A 14 6.80 -4.47 0.96
CA PRO A 14 7.79 -3.99 0.00
C PRO A 14 7.62 -4.63 -1.37
N LEU A 15 7.83 -3.85 -2.45
CA LEU A 15 7.72 -4.36 -3.81
C LEU A 15 8.67 -5.54 -4.09
N LYS A 16 9.89 -5.48 -3.54
CA LYS A 16 10.93 -6.51 -3.72
C LYS A 16 10.51 -7.89 -3.22
N THR A 17 9.68 -7.94 -2.17
CA THR A 17 9.21 -9.18 -1.52
C THR A 17 7.74 -9.46 -1.81
N PHE A 18 7.13 -8.71 -2.73
CA PHE A 18 5.69 -8.81 -3.00
C PHE A 18 5.25 -10.25 -3.27
N ASP A 19 5.93 -10.94 -4.19
CA ASP A 19 5.47 -12.25 -4.66
C ASP A 19 5.57 -13.33 -3.56
N THR A 20 6.42 -13.13 -2.56
CA THR A 20 6.58 -14.04 -1.41
C THR A 20 5.72 -13.64 -0.21
N GLU A 21 5.46 -12.35 0.00
CA GLU A 21 4.81 -11.84 1.22
C GLU A 21 3.34 -11.49 1.03
N VAL A 22 2.85 -11.30 -0.21
CA VAL A 22 1.45 -10.92 -0.46
C VAL A 22 0.45 -11.91 0.15
N HIS A 23 0.82 -13.19 0.21
CA HIS A 23 0.00 -14.24 0.80
C HIS A 23 -0.31 -14.03 2.29
N SER A 24 0.60 -13.39 3.03
CA SER A 24 0.40 -13.05 4.44
C SER A 24 -0.67 -11.99 4.65
N PHE A 25 -1.10 -11.30 3.59
CA PHE A 25 -2.11 -10.25 3.63
C PHE A 25 -3.47 -10.69 3.05
N LEU A 26 -3.61 -11.95 2.62
CA LEU A 26 -4.83 -12.42 1.95
C LEU A 26 -6.09 -12.16 2.77
N GLN A 27 -6.08 -12.40 4.08
CA GLN A 27 -7.25 -12.15 4.93
C GLN A 27 -7.72 -10.68 4.83
N TYR A 28 -6.81 -9.72 4.93
CA TYR A 28 -7.13 -8.29 4.85
C TYR A 28 -7.55 -7.87 3.43
N LEU A 29 -6.92 -8.44 2.42
CA LEU A 29 -7.25 -8.18 1.02
C LEU A 29 -8.65 -8.70 0.66
N GLU A 30 -8.98 -9.89 1.16
CA GLU A 30 -10.30 -10.50 1.00
C GLU A 30 -11.39 -9.76 1.77
N GLU A 31 -11.09 -9.30 2.99
CA GLU A 31 -12.00 -8.44 3.75
C GLU A 31 -12.25 -7.10 3.03
N ALA A 32 -11.19 -6.47 2.51
CA ALA A 32 -11.35 -5.24 1.73
C ALA A 32 -12.22 -5.48 0.49
N ARG A 33 -12.01 -6.61 -0.22
CA ARG A 33 -12.80 -6.99 -1.39
C ARG A 33 -14.26 -7.22 -1.04
N SER A 34 -14.56 -8.02 -0.01
CA SER A 34 -15.93 -8.35 0.38
C SER A 34 -16.72 -7.16 0.92
N SER A 35 -16.03 -6.22 1.57
CA SER A 35 -16.62 -4.97 2.08
C SER A 35 -16.67 -3.83 1.05
N GLY A 36 -16.23 -4.07 -0.19
CA GLY A 36 -16.18 -3.05 -1.25
C GLY A 36 -15.19 -1.92 -0.98
N LYS A 37 -14.24 -2.11 -0.05
CA LYS A 37 -13.21 -1.13 0.29
C LYS A 37 -12.09 -1.16 -0.75
N LYS A 38 -11.41 -0.02 -0.86
CA LYS A 38 -10.26 0.16 -1.75
C LYS A 38 -8.97 0.01 -0.96
N VAL A 39 -8.03 -0.77 -1.48
CA VAL A 39 -6.67 -0.90 -0.93
C VAL A 39 -5.86 0.31 -1.37
N VAL A 40 -5.37 1.09 -0.42
CA VAL A 40 -4.56 2.29 -0.69
C VAL A 40 -3.09 1.95 -0.50
N ILE A 41 -2.29 2.15 -1.54
CA ILE A 41 -0.85 1.92 -1.55
C ILE A 41 -0.14 3.28 -1.53
N TYR A 42 0.93 3.38 -0.77
CA TYR A 42 1.79 4.57 -0.74
C TYR A 42 3.26 4.16 -0.62
N CYS A 43 4.15 5.09 -0.95
CA CYS A 43 5.60 4.94 -0.75
C CYS A 43 6.13 6.12 0.08
N ALA A 44 7.45 6.33 0.11
CA ALA A 44 8.06 7.43 0.84
C ALA A 44 7.52 8.80 0.39
N ASP A 45 7.40 9.01 -0.92
CA ASP A 45 6.97 10.27 -1.53
C ASP A 45 6.53 10.06 -3.00
N LYS A 46 6.25 11.17 -3.68
CA LYS A 46 5.80 11.24 -5.08
C LYS A 46 6.79 10.73 -6.11
N ASP A 47 8.08 10.67 -5.77
CA ASP A 47 9.16 10.31 -6.70
C ASP A 47 9.45 8.79 -6.65
N CYS A 48 8.84 8.07 -5.71
CA CYS A 48 8.94 6.63 -5.60
C CYS A 48 7.95 5.89 -6.54
N PRO A 49 8.43 5.09 -7.51
CA PRO A 49 7.59 4.37 -8.47
C PRO A 49 6.93 3.11 -7.89
N ASP A 50 7.43 2.60 -6.76
CA ASP A 50 7.05 1.29 -6.23
C ASP A 50 5.56 1.20 -5.88
N SER A 51 4.98 2.29 -5.36
CA SER A 51 3.57 2.35 -4.98
C SER A 51 2.63 2.03 -6.15
N LEU A 52 2.93 2.57 -7.33
CA LEU A 52 2.16 2.32 -8.55
C LEU A 52 2.33 0.87 -9.03
N THR A 53 3.55 0.33 -8.96
CA THR A 53 3.83 -1.05 -9.37
C THR A 53 3.11 -2.05 -8.46
N THR A 54 3.17 -1.86 -7.14
CA THR A 54 2.45 -2.68 -6.16
C THR A 54 0.93 -2.59 -6.36
N ALA A 55 0.38 -1.38 -6.56
CA ALA A 55 -1.04 -1.19 -6.84
C ALA A 55 -1.50 -1.94 -8.10
N ARG A 56 -0.68 -1.92 -9.16
CA ARG A 56 -0.94 -2.69 -10.40
C ARG A 56 -0.87 -4.19 -10.19
N LYS A 57 0.09 -4.67 -9.38
CA LYS A 57 0.18 -6.10 -9.03
C LYS A 57 -1.09 -6.56 -8.31
N LEU A 58 -1.54 -5.84 -7.29
CA LEU A 58 -2.78 -6.15 -6.57
C LEU A 58 -4.03 -6.03 -7.45
N ALA A 59 -4.10 -5.02 -8.33
CA ALA A 59 -5.20 -4.88 -9.28
C ALA A 59 -5.33 -6.07 -10.23
N ARG A 60 -4.20 -6.64 -10.70
CA ARG A 60 -4.20 -7.86 -11.53
C ARG A 60 -4.70 -9.10 -10.78
N LEU A 61 -4.65 -9.09 -9.44
CA LEU A 61 -5.24 -10.13 -8.60
C LEU A 61 -6.74 -9.90 -8.32
N GLY A 62 -7.33 -8.83 -8.87
CA GLY A 62 -8.76 -8.52 -8.72
C GLY A 62 -9.11 -7.62 -7.52
N TYR A 63 -8.12 -7.06 -6.83
CA TYR A 63 -8.37 -6.12 -5.73
C TYR A 63 -8.55 -4.69 -6.25
N SER A 64 -9.51 -3.94 -5.68
CA SER A 64 -9.68 -2.52 -5.99
C SER A 64 -8.56 -1.71 -5.33
N THR A 65 -7.75 -0.99 -6.11
CA THR A 65 -6.58 -0.28 -5.61
C THR A 65 -6.59 1.22 -5.90
N SER A 66 -5.88 1.99 -5.09
CA SER A 66 -5.53 3.39 -5.36
C SER A 66 -4.16 3.70 -4.80
N VAL A 67 -3.52 4.73 -5.36
CA VAL A 67 -2.20 5.18 -4.93
C VAL A 67 -2.33 6.54 -4.26
N TYR A 68 -1.89 6.63 -3.01
CA TYR A 68 -1.69 7.93 -2.36
C TYR A 68 -0.32 8.47 -2.76
N ARG A 69 -0.31 9.35 -3.78
CA ARG A 69 0.92 9.86 -4.42
C ARG A 69 1.80 10.71 -3.50
N GLY A 70 1.21 11.41 -2.54
CA GLY A 70 1.95 12.21 -1.56
C GLY A 70 2.90 11.39 -0.69
N GLY A 71 2.56 10.12 -0.48
CA GLY A 71 3.37 9.21 0.31
C GLY A 71 3.47 9.61 1.78
N TRP A 72 4.41 8.96 2.47
CA TRP A 72 4.69 9.24 3.87
C TRP A 72 5.13 10.69 4.12
N LYS A 73 5.88 11.28 3.18
CA LYS A 73 6.39 12.65 3.30
C LYS A 73 5.26 13.67 3.38
N GLU A 74 4.24 13.56 2.51
CA GLU A 74 3.10 14.48 2.53
C GLU A 74 2.24 14.26 3.78
N TRP A 75 1.94 13.00 4.13
CA TRP A 75 1.18 12.66 5.34
C TRP A 75 1.80 13.30 6.59
N ARG A 76 3.11 13.09 6.79
CA ARG A 76 3.84 13.65 7.93
C ARG A 76 3.86 15.17 7.91
N SER A 77 4.00 15.78 6.73
CA SER A 77 4.00 17.25 6.58
C SER A 77 2.63 17.85 6.89
N ALA A 78 1.55 17.09 6.76
CA ALA A 78 0.20 17.49 7.10
C ALA A 78 -0.11 17.42 8.61
N GLY A 79 0.80 16.89 9.44
CA GLY A 79 0.58 16.73 10.88
C GLY A 79 -0.40 15.63 11.27
N LEU A 80 -0.58 14.64 10.38
CA LEU A 80 -1.43 13.46 10.56
C LEU A 80 -0.66 12.23 11.05
#